data_AF-Q65ED5-F1
#
_entry.id   AF-Q65ED5-F1
#
_cell.length_a   1.000
_cell.length_b   1.000
_cell.length_c   1.000
_cell.angle_alpha   90.00
_cell.angle_beta   90.00
_cell.angle_gamma   90.00
#
_symmetry.space_group_name_H-M   'P 1'
#
loop_
_entity.id
_entity.type
_entity.pdbx_description
1 polymer ?
#
loop_
_entity_poly.entity_id
_entity_poly.type
_entity_poly.pdbx_seq_one_letter_code
_entity_poly.pdbx_strand_id
1 'polypeptide(L)'
;MSVEESLIELLKGAGLFFLHPLFYFMMIMSLAYGYARIKRERKTFHTRIEDIYDEFKFTYSKGLLAGLVLSIVSFGLGLYLPMGMLVLIAAVSVAAALTFRQSLLSAAYTLGVSIVVGLCIEYTGFGALDAFLPQLSLANWSAAAVLLGLLLVAEGVLVYKTAHIKTSPAIVMSTRGLPIGQQIAGRTWLLPLFILIPGHAIESSVPWWPVLSFNGGFELLWIPYFIGFGQRVQGSLPIESIKITAKRISVLGIIILLIAAGSIWWTPLAALAAGAAIAGRAFLSWKQRMNDNSAPFHFSKRDQGLMVLGIIPNTPAADLGLKIGEIITKVNGIEVKNAADFYEALQKNRAFFKLEVVGLNNEIRFEQRASYEGEHHELGIIFVKEEDAVMKHAEAAASAETE
;
A
#
# COMPACT_ATOMS: atom_id res chain seq x y z
N MET A 1 29.97 10.73 25.36
CA MET A 1 29.68 9.28 25.39
C MET A 1 30.93 8.53 24.95
N SER A 2 31.32 7.50 25.70
CA SER A 2 32.31 6.53 25.20
C SER A 2 31.69 5.71 24.05
N VAL A 3 32.51 5.16 23.15
CA VAL A 3 32.01 4.32 22.03
C VAL A 3 31.18 3.13 22.54
N GLU A 4 31.52 2.62 23.73
CA GLU A 4 30.82 1.52 24.39
C GLU A 4 29.41 1.92 24.86
N GLU A 5 29.24 3.11 25.44
CA GLU A 5 27.92 3.63 25.86
C GLU A 5 26.97 3.81 24.67
N SER A 6 27.48 4.38 23.56
CA SER A 6 26.69 4.54 22.34
C SER A 6 26.28 3.19 21.72
N LEU A 7 27.15 2.18 21.78
CA LEU A 7 26.84 0.84 21.30
C LEU A 7 25.76 0.16 22.15
N ILE A 8 25.85 0.31 23.48
CA ILE A 8 24.87 -0.25 24.42
C ILE A 8 23.50 0.39 24.23
N GLU A 9 23.42 1.71 24.02
CA GLU A 9 22.15 2.39 23.71
C GLU A 9 21.53 1.94 22.40
N LEU A 10 22.34 1.77 21.36
CA LEU A 10 21.86 1.28 20.07
C LEU A 10 21.31 -0.14 20.18
N LEU A 11 21.97 -1.00 20.96
CA LEU A 11 21.50 -2.36 21.26
C LEU A 11 20.21 -2.36 22.09
N LYS A 12 20.09 -1.49 23.10
CA LYS A 12 18.85 -1.32 23.87
C LYS A 12 17.70 -0.86 22.98
N GLY A 13 17.94 0.13 22.12
CA GLY A 13 16.98 0.60 21.13
C GLY A 13 16.53 -0.51 20.17
N ALA A 14 17.46 -1.34 19.71
CA ALA A 14 17.15 -2.51 18.89
C ALA A 14 16.31 -3.56 19.63
N GLY A 15 16.61 -3.84 20.90
CA GLY A 15 15.79 -4.71 21.73
C GLY A 15 14.36 -4.19 21.88
N LEU A 16 14.22 -2.89 22.17
CA LEU A 16 12.92 -2.22 22.32
C LEU A 16 12.09 -2.22 21.02
N PHE A 17 12.74 -2.10 19.86
CA PHE A 17 12.06 -2.19 18.56
C PHE A 17 11.29 -3.50 18.40
N PHE A 18 11.94 -4.63 18.70
CA PHE A 18 11.30 -5.94 18.58
C PHE A 18 10.25 -6.16 19.67
N LEU A 19 10.39 -5.54 20.84
CA LEU A 19 9.38 -5.59 21.90
C LEU A 19 8.19 -4.64 21.66
N HIS A 20 8.27 -3.77 20.66
CA HIS A 20 7.24 -2.76 20.42
C HIS A 20 5.89 -3.40 20.03
N PRO A 21 4.78 -3.15 20.76
CA PRO A 21 3.51 -3.84 20.51
C PRO A 21 2.96 -3.67 19.08
N LEU A 22 3.15 -2.48 18.50
CA LEU A 22 2.72 -2.19 17.12
C LEU A 22 3.39 -3.11 16.09
N PHE A 23 4.63 -3.57 16.33
CA PHE A 23 5.34 -4.48 15.42
C PHE A 23 4.58 -5.80 15.25
N TYR A 24 4.20 -6.42 16.37
CA TYR A 24 3.47 -7.70 16.37
C TYR A 24 2.02 -7.53 15.94
N PHE A 25 1.37 -6.44 16.36
CA PHE A 25 0.01 -6.14 15.91
C PHE A 25 -0.05 -6.02 14.37
N MET A 26 0.88 -5.28 13.77
CA MET A 26 0.92 -5.11 12.31
C MET A 26 1.34 -6.39 11.58
N MET A 27 2.10 -7.28 12.22
CA MET A 27 2.37 -8.61 11.69
C MET A 27 1.06 -9.40 11.54
N ILE A 28 0.24 -9.44 12.59
CA ILE A 28 -1.08 -10.08 12.57
C ILE A 28 -1.98 -9.42 11.52
N MET A 29 -2.04 -8.09 11.49
CA MET A 29 -2.85 -7.36 10.51
C MET A 29 -2.42 -7.61 9.07
N SER A 30 -1.12 -7.73 8.79
CA SER A 30 -0.63 -8.03 7.43
C SER A 30 -1.08 -9.41 6.94
N LEU A 31 -1.09 -10.42 7.82
CA LEU A 31 -1.65 -11.74 7.53
C LEU A 31 -3.18 -11.68 7.35
N ALA A 32 -3.86 -10.89 8.19
CA ALA A 32 -5.31 -10.66 8.07
C ALA A 32 -5.68 -9.98 6.74
N TYR A 33 -4.85 -9.05 6.24
CA TYR A 33 -5.03 -8.44 4.91
C TYR A 33 -4.87 -9.46 3.78
N GLY A 34 -3.87 -10.34 3.85
CA GLY A 34 -3.70 -11.44 2.90
C GLY A 34 -4.89 -12.40 2.92
N TYR A 35 -5.39 -12.76 4.10
CA TYR A 35 -6.59 -13.59 4.24
C TYR A 35 -7.85 -12.92 3.66
N ALA A 36 -8.08 -11.63 3.96
CA ALA A 36 -9.21 -10.88 3.43
C ALA A 36 -9.15 -10.75 1.90
N ARG A 37 -7.94 -10.61 1.33
CA ARG A 37 -7.71 -10.65 -0.12
C ARG A 37 -8.11 -12.00 -0.70
N ILE A 38 -7.59 -13.11 -0.16
CA ILE A 38 -7.87 -14.47 -0.64
C ILE A 38 -9.36 -14.79 -0.56
N LYS A 39 -10.05 -14.39 0.52
CA LYS A 39 -11.50 -14.58 0.65
C LYS A 39 -12.27 -13.87 -0.47
N ARG A 40 -11.84 -12.66 -0.87
CA ARG A 40 -12.41 -11.93 -2.00
C ARG A 40 -12.09 -12.61 -3.34
N GLU A 41 -10.85 -13.01 -3.55
CA GLU A 41 -10.41 -13.70 -4.79
C GLU A 41 -11.16 -15.01 -4.99
N ARG A 42 -11.28 -15.87 -3.97
CA ARG A 42 -12.04 -17.12 -4.04
C ARG A 42 -13.53 -16.90 -4.27
N LYS A 43 -14.10 -15.81 -3.75
CA LYS A 43 -15.51 -15.47 -3.99
C LYS A 43 -15.77 -15.08 -5.45
N THR A 44 -14.83 -14.41 -6.10
CA THR A 44 -15.00 -13.88 -7.47
C THR A 44 -14.47 -14.83 -8.54
N PHE A 45 -13.37 -15.53 -8.28
CA PHE A 45 -12.63 -16.32 -9.27
C PHE A 45 -12.52 -17.80 -8.90
N HIS A 46 -13.05 -18.24 -7.75
CA HIS A 46 -12.93 -19.61 -7.21
C HIS A 46 -11.50 -20.13 -7.00
N THR A 47 -10.49 -19.30 -7.24
CA THR A 47 -9.08 -19.60 -7.06
C THR A 47 -8.40 -18.53 -6.22
N ARG A 48 -7.25 -18.88 -5.63
CA ARG A 48 -6.34 -17.92 -4.99
C ARG A 48 -5.29 -17.51 -6.02
N ILE A 49 -4.90 -16.24 -6.01
CA ILE A 49 -3.88 -15.76 -6.95
C ILE A 49 -2.52 -15.79 -6.27
N GLU A 50 -2.43 -15.16 -5.11
CA GLU A 50 -1.20 -15.08 -4.33
C GLU A 50 -1.40 -15.70 -2.94
N ASP A 51 -0.30 -16.09 -2.30
CA ASP A 51 -0.33 -16.69 -0.97
C ASP A 51 -0.62 -15.70 0.16
N ILE A 52 -1.06 -16.21 1.31
CA ILE A 52 -1.40 -15.40 2.49
C ILE A 52 -0.22 -14.58 3.03
N TYR A 53 1.00 -15.09 2.83
CA TYR A 53 2.23 -14.46 3.33
C TYR A 53 2.73 -13.32 2.44
N ASP A 54 2.11 -13.08 1.30
CA ASP A 54 2.63 -12.14 0.31
C ASP A 54 2.53 -10.69 0.81
N GLU A 55 1.43 -10.32 1.47
CA GLU A 55 1.28 -9.05 2.18
C GLU A 55 2.32 -8.88 3.30
N PHE A 56 2.57 -9.94 4.08
CA PHE A 56 3.54 -9.93 5.16
C PHE A 56 4.95 -9.71 4.61
N LYS A 57 5.39 -10.54 3.65
CA LYS A 57 6.71 -10.41 3.01
C LYS A 57 6.89 -9.02 2.38
N PHE A 58 5.85 -8.49 1.73
CA PHE A 58 5.90 -7.15 1.15
C PHE A 58 6.10 -6.07 2.23
N THR A 59 5.31 -6.14 3.30
CA THR A 59 5.31 -5.13 4.38
C THR A 59 6.66 -5.02 5.07
N TYR A 60 7.30 -6.15 5.36
CA TYR A 60 8.54 -6.19 6.12
C TYR A 60 9.82 -6.09 5.27
N SER A 61 9.73 -6.11 3.93
CA SER A 61 10.91 -6.03 3.06
C SER A 61 11.08 -4.70 2.33
N LYS A 62 10.01 -4.09 1.84
CA LYS A 62 10.10 -2.98 0.88
C LYS A 62 10.28 -1.59 1.50
N GLY A 63 10.02 -1.44 2.81
CA GLY A 63 10.09 -0.15 3.52
C GLY A 63 11.40 0.11 4.29
N LEU A 64 12.24 -0.90 4.49
CA LEU A 64 13.40 -0.84 5.39
C LEU A 64 14.39 0.27 4.99
N LEU A 65 14.77 0.32 3.72
CA LEU A 65 15.73 1.33 3.23
C LEU A 65 15.19 2.76 3.40
N ALA A 66 13.91 2.99 3.13
CA ALA A 66 13.30 4.30 3.29
C ALA A 66 13.26 4.72 4.78
N GLY A 67 12.98 3.78 5.69
CA GLY A 67 13.05 4.02 7.13
C GLY A 67 14.45 4.37 7.62
N LEU A 68 15.48 3.66 7.15
CA LEU A 68 16.87 3.98 7.51
C LEU A 68 17.31 5.36 7.00
N VAL A 69 17.00 5.69 5.74
CA VAL A 69 17.30 7.02 5.19
C VAL A 69 16.57 8.11 5.98
N LEU A 70 15.28 7.90 6.28
CA LEU A 70 14.49 8.85 7.03
C LEU A 70 15.00 9.01 8.47
N SER A 71 15.49 7.93 9.08
CA SER A 71 16.11 7.96 10.39
C SER A 71 17.35 8.84 10.44
N ILE A 72 18.23 8.73 9.44
CA ILE A 72 19.44 9.57 9.33
C ILE A 72 19.04 11.04 9.19
N VAL A 73 18.04 11.34 8.37
CA VAL A 73 17.53 12.71 8.18
C VAL A 73 16.90 13.24 9.47
N SER A 74 16.04 12.47 10.13
CA SER A 74 15.40 12.85 11.39
C SER A 74 16.42 13.08 12.50
N PHE A 75 17.42 12.21 12.62
CA PHE A 75 18.52 12.37 13.57
C PHE A 75 19.36 13.61 13.24
N GLY A 76 19.75 13.82 11.98
CA GLY A 76 20.54 14.97 11.56
C GLY A 76 19.85 16.32 11.79
N LEU A 77 18.52 16.35 11.66
CA LEU A 77 17.71 17.53 12.00
C LEU A 77 17.45 17.66 13.52
N GLY A 78 17.72 16.62 14.30
CA GLY A 78 17.41 16.61 15.73
C GLY A 78 15.90 16.58 16.01
N LEU A 79 15.12 15.90 15.15
CA LEU A 79 13.69 15.76 15.36
C LEU A 79 13.42 14.86 16.56
N TYR A 80 12.74 15.41 17.57
CA TYR A 80 12.34 14.67 18.76
C TYR A 80 10.82 14.60 18.90
N LEU A 81 10.32 13.49 19.46
CA LEU A 81 8.92 13.29 19.79
C LEU A 81 8.81 12.73 21.21
N PRO A 82 7.99 13.32 22.08
CA PRO A 82 7.77 12.75 23.41
C PRO A 82 7.00 11.42 23.33
N MET A 83 7.11 10.62 24.39
CA MET A 83 6.50 9.30 24.45
C MET A 83 4.97 9.33 24.25
N GLY A 84 4.28 10.33 24.79
CA GLY A 84 2.83 10.52 24.59
C GLY A 84 2.45 10.69 23.12
N MET A 85 3.29 11.34 22.31
CA MET A 85 3.06 11.46 20.87
C MET A 85 3.22 10.12 20.15
N LEU A 86 4.22 9.32 20.54
CA LEU A 86 4.42 7.98 19.99
C LEU A 86 3.24 7.06 20.32
N VAL A 87 2.69 7.16 21.53
CA VAL A 87 1.46 6.44 21.94
C VAL A 87 0.27 6.87 21.08
N LEU A 88 0.09 8.18 20.84
CA LEU A 88 -0.98 8.66 19.94
C LEU A 88 -0.83 8.14 18.52
N ILE A 89 0.39 8.17 17.96
CA ILE A 89 0.69 7.64 16.62
C ILE A 89 0.37 6.15 16.56
N ALA A 90 0.77 5.39 17.57
CA ALA A 90 0.48 3.96 17.65
C ALA A 90 -1.03 3.71 17.76
N ALA A 91 -1.75 4.43 18.62
CA ALA A 91 -3.20 4.28 18.79
C ALA A 91 -3.97 4.61 17.50
N VAL A 92 -3.63 5.72 16.84
CA VAL A 92 -4.24 6.10 15.55
C VAL A 92 -3.90 5.07 14.46
N SER A 93 -2.66 4.55 14.44
CA SER A 93 -2.25 3.51 13.48
C SER A 93 -3.01 2.21 13.69
N VAL A 94 -3.21 1.79 14.94
CA VAL A 94 -4.03 0.61 15.29
C VAL A 94 -5.47 0.83 14.84
N ALA A 95 -6.08 1.98 15.17
CA ALA A 95 -7.44 2.31 14.76
C ALA A 95 -7.59 2.31 13.22
N ALA A 96 -6.63 2.90 12.51
CA ALA A 96 -6.60 2.92 11.05
C ALA A 96 -6.46 1.50 10.47
N ALA A 97 -5.58 0.66 11.03
CA ALA A 97 -5.36 -0.70 10.56
C ALA A 97 -6.62 -1.58 10.69
N LEU A 98 -7.36 -1.45 11.81
CA LEU A 98 -8.57 -2.22 12.10
C LEU A 98 -9.71 -1.96 11.11
N THR A 99 -9.69 -0.84 10.39
CA THR A 99 -10.71 -0.56 9.35
C THR A 99 -10.58 -1.43 8.10
N PHE A 100 -9.53 -2.24 7.98
CA PHE A 100 -9.19 -3.02 6.77
C PHE A 100 -9.02 -2.16 5.50
N ARG A 101 -8.82 -0.85 5.64
CA ARG A 101 -8.52 0.07 4.54
C ARG A 101 -7.07 0.52 4.65
N GLN A 102 -6.16 -0.12 3.91
CA GLN A 102 -4.73 0.21 3.99
C GLN A 102 -4.42 1.68 3.63
N SER A 103 -5.29 2.35 2.86
CA SER A 103 -5.15 3.79 2.56
C SER A 103 -5.23 4.70 3.79
N LEU A 104 -5.85 4.26 4.89
CA LEU A 104 -5.94 5.03 6.13
C LEU A 104 -4.65 4.99 6.97
N LEU A 105 -3.72 4.07 6.64
CA LEU A 105 -2.39 4.02 7.25
C LEU A 105 -1.40 5.00 6.59
N SER A 106 -1.85 5.87 5.69
CA SER A 106 -1.04 6.96 5.12
C SER A 106 -0.53 7.89 6.22
N ALA A 107 0.68 8.43 6.06
CA ALA A 107 1.32 9.29 7.07
C ALA A 107 0.49 10.55 7.37
N ALA A 108 -0.20 11.08 6.35
CA ALA A 108 -1.17 12.18 6.50
C ALA A 108 -2.25 11.89 7.56
N TYR A 109 -2.70 10.64 7.68
CA TYR A 109 -3.74 10.28 8.64
C TYR A 109 -3.14 9.83 9.96
N THR A 110 -2.14 8.94 9.95
CA THR A 110 -1.59 8.40 11.20
C THR A 110 -0.89 9.47 12.02
N LEU A 111 0.02 10.25 11.42
CA LEU A 111 0.72 11.32 12.13
C LEU A 111 -0.06 12.64 12.13
N GLY A 112 -0.74 12.98 11.02
CA GLY A 112 -1.53 14.22 10.96
C GLY A 112 -2.68 14.25 11.95
N VAL A 113 -3.42 13.14 12.11
CA VAL A 113 -4.49 13.06 13.13
C VAL A 113 -3.88 13.07 14.54
N SER A 114 -2.75 12.41 14.77
CA SER A 114 -2.06 12.47 16.08
C SER A 114 -1.63 13.89 16.46
N ILE A 115 -1.16 14.71 15.50
CA ILE A 115 -0.85 16.13 15.75
C ILE A 115 -2.11 16.89 16.15
N VAL A 116 -3.19 16.76 15.37
CA VAL A 116 -4.45 17.47 15.65
C VAL A 116 -5.05 17.05 17.00
N VAL A 117 -5.09 15.75 17.28
CA VAL A 117 -5.60 15.21 18.56
C VAL A 117 -4.72 15.67 19.72
N GLY A 118 -3.39 15.61 19.57
CA GLY A 118 -2.45 16.09 20.59
C GLY A 118 -2.65 17.57 20.92
N LEU A 119 -2.77 18.43 19.91
CA LEU A 119 -3.07 19.84 20.08
C LEU A 119 -4.42 20.09 20.75
N CYS A 120 -5.45 19.32 20.39
CA CYS A 120 -6.76 19.42 21.05
C CYS A 120 -6.69 19.04 22.53
N ILE A 121 -5.91 18.01 22.89
CA ILE A 121 -5.73 17.58 24.28
C ILE A 121 -4.99 18.67 25.07
N GLU A 122 -3.91 19.22 24.51
CA GLU A 122 -3.16 20.32 25.13
C GLU A 122 -4.04 21.55 25.35
N TYR A 123 -4.85 21.94 24.36
CA TYR A 123 -5.75 23.09 24.46
C TYR A 123 -6.88 22.90 25.46
N THR A 124 -7.43 21.68 25.56
CA THR A 124 -8.55 21.39 26.47
C THR A 124 -8.10 21.08 27.90
N GLY A 125 -6.82 20.77 28.12
CA GLY A 125 -6.26 20.48 29.44
C GLY A 125 -6.88 19.24 30.09
N PHE A 126 -7.22 18.21 29.30
CA PHE A 126 -7.94 17.03 29.78
C PHE A 126 -7.01 16.09 30.59
N GLY A 127 -6.77 16.44 31.85
CA GLY A 127 -5.75 15.80 32.70
C GLY A 127 -5.93 14.30 33.00
N ALA A 128 -7.10 13.72 32.72
CA ALA A 128 -7.30 12.27 32.82
C ALA A 128 -6.45 11.48 31.80
N LEU A 129 -6.04 12.11 30.70
CA LEU A 129 -5.18 11.49 29.68
C LEU A 129 -3.68 11.62 29.97
N ASP A 130 -3.26 12.45 30.93
CA ASP A 130 -1.84 12.65 31.25
C ASP A 130 -1.17 11.36 31.72
N ALA A 131 -1.92 10.50 32.41
CA ALA A 131 -1.46 9.17 32.83
C ALA A 131 -1.18 8.22 31.64
N PHE A 132 -1.91 8.39 30.52
CA PHE A 132 -1.78 7.57 29.32
C PHE A 132 -0.85 8.18 28.27
N LEU A 133 -0.65 9.50 28.31
CA LEU A 133 0.12 10.27 27.33
C LEU A 133 1.30 10.99 28.02
N PRO A 134 2.30 10.24 28.53
CA PRO A 134 3.40 10.82 29.28
C PRO A 134 4.17 11.83 28.44
N GLN A 135 4.51 12.97 29.05
CA GLN A 135 5.33 14.03 28.45
C GLN A 135 4.72 14.69 27.19
N LEU A 136 3.41 14.56 26.94
CA LEU A 136 2.80 15.20 25.77
C LEU A 136 2.96 16.73 25.79
N SER A 137 2.98 17.35 26.96
CA SER A 137 3.25 18.79 27.13
C SER A 137 4.64 19.24 26.67
N LEU A 138 5.59 18.31 26.50
CA LEU A 138 6.92 18.58 25.94
C LEU A 138 6.95 18.43 24.41
N ALA A 139 5.80 18.23 23.76
CA ALA A 139 5.73 17.99 22.32
C ALA A 139 6.18 19.21 21.53
N ASN A 140 7.10 18.97 20.59
CA ASN A 140 7.45 19.94 19.57
C ASN A 140 6.59 19.70 18.34
N TRP A 141 5.50 20.47 18.23
CA TRP A 141 4.57 20.37 17.10
C TRP A 141 5.26 20.65 15.75
N SER A 142 6.27 21.52 15.73
CA SER A 142 7.05 21.81 14.52
C SER A 142 7.91 20.60 14.11
N ALA A 143 8.54 19.89 15.06
CA ALA A 143 9.24 18.64 14.80
C ALA A 143 8.32 17.57 14.21
N ALA A 144 7.13 17.41 14.81
CA ALA A 144 6.12 16.47 14.33
C ALA A 144 5.61 16.82 12.92
N ALA A 145 5.38 18.10 12.63
CA ALA A 145 4.96 18.56 11.32
C ALA A 145 6.05 18.37 10.24
N VAL A 146 7.31 18.60 10.59
CA VAL A 146 8.44 18.36 9.67
C VAL A 146 8.55 16.86 9.37
N LEU A 147 8.46 16.01 10.40
CA LEU A 147 8.45 14.56 10.22
C LEU A 147 7.26 14.11 9.34
N LEU A 148 6.08 14.71 9.50
CA LEU A 148 4.92 14.46 8.65
C LEU A 148 5.19 14.76 7.17
N GLY A 149 5.80 15.91 6.87
CA GLY A 149 6.20 16.27 5.52
C GLY A 149 7.18 15.26 4.93
N LEU A 150 8.22 14.89 5.68
CA LEU A 150 9.23 13.91 5.26
C LEU A 150 8.62 12.52 5.03
N LEU A 151 7.74 12.06 5.93
CA LEU A 151 7.04 10.79 5.81
C LEU A 151 6.10 10.75 4.60
N LEU A 152 5.44 11.85 4.26
CA LEU A 152 4.59 11.93 3.06
C LEU A 152 5.42 11.89 1.77
N VAL A 153 6.58 12.52 1.74
CA VAL A 153 7.52 12.39 0.62
C VAL A 153 7.99 10.94 0.50
N ALA A 154 8.35 10.30 1.62
CA ALA A 154 8.73 8.89 1.66
C ALA A 154 7.58 7.96 1.20
N GLU A 155 6.33 8.21 1.63
CA GLU A 155 5.12 7.52 1.16
C GLU A 155 5.02 7.63 -0.36
N GLY A 156 5.11 8.85 -0.91
CA GLY A 156 5.06 9.07 -2.36
C GLY A 156 6.13 8.28 -3.13
N VAL A 157 7.37 8.26 -2.64
CA VAL A 157 8.48 7.50 -3.24
C VAL A 157 8.25 5.99 -3.16
N LEU A 158 7.81 5.47 -2.02
CA LEU A 158 7.52 4.05 -1.82
C LEU A 158 6.37 3.58 -2.73
N VAL A 159 5.31 4.39 -2.83
CA VAL A 159 4.17 4.13 -3.71
C VAL A 159 4.63 4.10 -5.17
N TYR A 160 5.44 5.08 -5.59
CA TYR A 160 5.94 5.14 -6.97
C TYR A 160 6.74 3.89 -7.35
N LYS A 161 7.63 3.43 -6.45
CA LYS A 161 8.53 2.31 -6.71
C LYS A 161 7.85 0.95 -6.60
N THR A 162 6.93 0.76 -5.64
CA THR A 162 6.52 -0.60 -5.26
C THR A 162 5.01 -0.86 -5.20
N ALA A 163 4.15 0.16 -5.14
CA ALA A 163 2.72 -0.06 -4.90
C ALA A 163 1.98 -0.73 -6.07
N HIS A 164 2.50 -0.61 -7.29
CA HIS A 164 1.93 -1.21 -8.50
C HIS A 164 2.26 -2.71 -8.65
N ILE A 165 3.18 -3.24 -7.84
CA ILE A 165 3.62 -4.63 -7.94
C ILE A 165 2.52 -5.53 -7.39
N LYS A 166 2.18 -6.61 -8.13
CA LYS A 166 1.24 -7.67 -7.74
C LYS A 166 -0.15 -7.15 -7.32
N THR A 167 -0.81 -6.34 -8.15
CA THR A 167 -2.19 -5.91 -7.87
C THR A 167 -3.17 -7.08 -7.92
N SER A 168 -4.22 -7.03 -7.11
CA SER A 168 -5.23 -8.09 -7.02
C SER A 168 -6.41 -7.73 -7.94
N PRO A 169 -6.81 -8.60 -8.89
CA PRO A 169 -7.98 -8.38 -9.72
C PRO A 169 -9.27 -8.48 -8.90
N ALA A 170 -10.30 -7.80 -9.37
CA ALA A 170 -11.67 -7.94 -8.88
C ALA A 170 -12.66 -7.62 -10.00
N ILE A 171 -13.90 -8.06 -9.87
CA ILE A 171 -14.98 -7.77 -10.82
C ILE A 171 -16.03 -6.91 -10.12
N VAL A 172 -16.54 -5.88 -10.79
CA VAL A 172 -17.62 -5.01 -10.31
C VAL A 172 -18.64 -4.81 -11.43
N MET A 173 -19.91 -4.72 -11.06
CA MET A 173 -20.98 -4.40 -12.02
C MET A 173 -20.98 -2.91 -12.36
N SER A 174 -21.02 -2.62 -13.66
CA SER A 174 -21.15 -1.27 -14.18
C SER A 174 -22.54 -0.68 -13.91
N THR A 175 -22.69 0.65 -14.07
CA THR A 175 -24.01 1.30 -14.09
C THR A 175 -24.92 0.78 -15.21
N ARG A 176 -24.35 0.11 -16.23
CA ARG A 176 -25.05 -0.52 -17.35
C ARG A 176 -25.31 -2.02 -17.14
N GLY A 177 -25.04 -2.55 -15.95
CA GLY A 177 -25.23 -3.98 -15.63
C GLY A 177 -24.16 -4.93 -16.17
N LEU A 178 -23.21 -4.45 -16.97
CA LEU A 178 -22.10 -5.27 -17.48
C LEU A 178 -21.01 -5.49 -16.41
N PRO A 179 -20.46 -6.71 -16.26
CA PRO A 179 -19.32 -6.96 -15.38
C PRO A 179 -18.04 -6.35 -15.96
N ILE A 180 -17.31 -5.61 -15.13
CA ILE A 180 -16.07 -4.94 -15.50
C ILE A 180 -14.95 -5.38 -14.56
N GLY A 181 -13.78 -5.61 -15.14
CA GLY A 181 -12.56 -5.84 -14.39
C GLY A 181 -12.05 -4.57 -13.70
N GLN A 182 -11.57 -4.70 -12.47
CA GLN A 182 -10.80 -3.67 -11.79
C GLN A 182 -9.57 -4.30 -11.13
N GLN A 183 -8.60 -3.46 -10.83
CA GLN A 183 -7.39 -3.82 -10.10
C GLN A 183 -7.36 -3.11 -8.76
N ILE A 184 -7.05 -3.84 -7.71
CA ILE A 184 -6.93 -3.32 -6.35
C ILE A 184 -5.47 -3.41 -5.91
N ALA A 185 -4.87 -2.25 -5.63
CA ALA A 185 -3.56 -2.15 -5.00
C ALA A 185 -3.76 -1.81 -3.52
N GLY A 186 -3.37 -2.71 -2.63
CA GLY A 186 -3.37 -2.50 -1.17
C GLY A 186 -2.03 -2.92 -0.59
N ARG A 187 -1.23 -1.95 -0.14
CA ARG A 187 0.14 -2.18 0.32
C ARG A 187 0.40 -1.45 1.63
N THR A 188 1.21 -2.07 2.48
CA THR A 188 1.72 -1.50 3.72
C THR A 188 3.24 -1.67 3.71
N TRP A 189 3.97 -0.75 4.35
CA TRP A 189 5.42 -0.77 4.49
C TRP A 189 5.80 -0.51 5.94
N LEU A 190 6.71 -1.32 6.47
CA LEU A 190 7.40 -1.05 7.72
C LEU A 190 8.60 -0.13 7.45
N LEU A 191 8.63 1.00 8.14
CA LEU A 191 9.75 1.93 8.21
C LEU A 191 10.38 1.83 9.61
N PRO A 192 11.57 1.25 9.74
CA PRO A 192 12.34 1.30 10.97
C PRO A 192 12.84 2.74 11.18
N LEU A 193 12.26 3.48 12.13
CA LEU A 193 12.59 4.90 12.36
C LEU A 193 13.34 5.08 13.68
N PHE A 194 14.51 5.72 13.62
CA PHE A 194 15.18 6.26 14.79
C PHE A 194 14.62 7.66 15.07
N ILE A 195 14.08 7.84 16.26
CA ILE A 195 13.50 9.10 16.73
C ILE A 195 14.14 9.42 18.09
N LEU A 196 14.41 10.71 18.31
CA LEU A 196 14.87 11.19 19.60
C LEU A 196 13.67 11.37 20.53
N ILE A 197 13.80 10.94 21.78
CA ILE A 197 12.83 11.23 22.83
C ILE A 197 13.50 12.09 23.90
N PRO A 198 12.77 12.97 24.60
CA PRO A 198 13.29 13.68 25.77
C PRO A 198 13.85 12.70 26.81
N GLY A 199 15.10 12.90 27.25
CA GLY A 199 15.80 12.00 28.16
C GLY A 199 17.09 12.59 28.73
N HIS A 200 18.04 11.73 29.10
CA HIS A 200 19.30 12.16 29.75
C HIS A 200 20.57 11.60 29.11
N ALA A 201 20.45 10.79 28.06
CA ALA A 201 21.56 9.97 27.58
C ALA A 201 22.51 10.70 26.62
N ILE A 202 21.94 11.50 25.72
CA ILE A 202 22.65 12.27 24.70
C ILE A 202 22.47 13.76 24.98
N GLU A 203 23.54 14.42 25.41
CA GLU A 203 23.57 15.87 25.53
C GLU A 203 24.10 16.51 24.23
N SER A 204 23.55 17.68 23.87
CA SER A 204 24.05 18.43 22.73
C SER A 204 25.50 18.86 22.99
N SER A 205 26.43 18.29 22.23
CA SER A 205 27.84 18.66 22.26
C SER A 205 28.19 19.69 21.17
N VAL A 206 27.29 19.94 20.20
CA VAL A 206 27.54 20.82 19.06
C VAL A 206 26.49 21.94 18.95
N PRO A 207 26.88 23.20 18.64
CA PRO A 207 25.99 24.35 18.75
C PRO A 207 24.78 24.37 17.79
N TRP A 208 24.84 23.62 16.70
CA TRP A 208 23.83 23.62 15.63
C TRP A 208 22.82 22.47 15.74
N TRP A 209 23.06 21.51 16.65
CA TRP A 209 22.22 20.33 16.82
C TRP A 209 21.71 20.26 18.27
N PRO A 210 20.42 20.01 18.51
CA PRO A 210 19.35 19.84 17.52
C PRO A 210 18.99 21.14 16.80
N VAL A 211 18.51 21.05 15.56
CA VAL A 211 18.05 22.23 14.79
C VAL A 211 16.83 22.88 15.45
N LEU A 212 16.01 22.06 16.11
CA LEU A 212 14.86 22.49 16.91
C LEU A 212 15.30 22.52 18.39
N SER A 213 15.39 23.73 18.96
CA SER A 213 15.88 23.94 20.32
C SER A 213 15.07 23.17 21.36
N PHE A 214 15.76 22.39 22.19
CA PHE A 214 15.20 21.67 23.33
C PHE A 214 16.11 21.84 24.54
N ASN A 215 15.51 22.05 25.71
CA ASN A 215 16.24 22.14 26.97
C ASN A 215 16.24 20.76 27.65
N GLY A 216 17.29 19.99 27.42
CA GLY A 216 17.48 18.67 28.03
C GLY A 216 18.33 17.73 27.17
N GLY A 217 18.53 16.52 27.68
CA GLY A 217 19.15 15.44 26.92
C GLY A 217 18.15 14.71 26.05
N PHE A 218 18.66 13.84 25.19
CA PHE A 218 17.88 12.96 24.35
C PHE A 218 18.20 11.50 24.64
N GLU A 219 17.24 10.64 24.34
CA GLU A 219 17.46 9.21 24.22
C GLU A 219 17.08 8.77 22.82
N LEU A 220 17.79 7.77 22.30
CA LEU A 220 17.52 7.23 20.98
C LEU A 220 16.52 6.07 21.09
N LEU A 221 15.39 6.20 20.40
CA LEU A 221 14.40 5.13 20.32
C LEU A 221 14.24 4.66 18.88
N TRP A 222 14.20 3.34 18.71
CA TRP A 222 13.94 2.72 17.42
C TRP A 222 12.49 2.23 17.37
N ILE A 223 11.66 2.84 16.51
CA ILE A 223 10.23 2.55 16.41
C ILE A 223 9.85 1.90 15.07
N PRO A 224 8.90 0.95 15.06
CA PRO A 224 8.32 0.40 13.84
C PRO A 224 7.18 1.28 13.35
N TYR A 225 7.46 2.19 12.43
CA TYR A 225 6.43 3.03 11.83
C TYR A 225 5.85 2.37 10.58
N PHE A 226 4.53 2.43 10.38
CA PHE A 226 3.89 1.80 9.22
C PHE A 226 3.22 2.86 8.34
N ILE A 227 3.47 2.75 7.04
CA ILE A 227 2.78 3.53 6.00
C ILE A 227 1.92 2.57 5.19
N GLY A 228 0.69 2.97 4.86
CA GLY A 228 -0.17 2.21 3.98
C GLY A 228 -0.72 3.00 2.80
N PHE A 229 -1.00 2.27 1.72
CA PHE A 229 -1.55 2.76 0.48
C PHE A 229 -2.66 1.83 0.01
N GLY A 230 -3.73 2.41 -0.51
CA GLY A 230 -4.85 1.69 -1.10
C GLY A 230 -5.40 2.47 -2.27
N GLN A 231 -5.50 1.84 -3.44
CA GLN A 231 -6.11 2.41 -4.63
C GLN A 231 -6.80 1.33 -5.46
N ARG A 232 -7.94 1.67 -6.05
CA ARG A 232 -8.63 0.86 -7.05
C ARG A 232 -8.46 1.53 -8.41
N VAL A 233 -8.29 0.73 -9.45
CA VAL A 233 -8.04 1.20 -10.82
C VAL A 233 -8.92 0.40 -11.79
N GLN A 234 -9.72 1.09 -12.59
CA GLN A 234 -10.62 0.50 -13.60
C GLN A 234 -10.48 1.13 -14.99
N GLY A 235 -10.15 2.43 -15.07
CA GLY A 235 -10.12 3.20 -16.32
C GLY A 235 -8.74 3.32 -16.98
N SER A 236 -7.71 2.67 -16.41
CA SER A 236 -6.33 2.73 -16.90
C SER A 236 -5.53 1.53 -16.39
N LEU A 237 -4.27 1.39 -16.84
CA LEU A 237 -3.36 0.40 -16.29
C LEU A 237 -2.96 0.77 -14.85
N PRO A 238 -2.86 -0.21 -13.92
CA PRO A 238 -2.53 0.07 -12.52
C PRO A 238 -1.19 0.80 -12.35
N ILE A 239 -0.19 0.42 -13.14
CA ILE A 239 1.14 1.03 -13.13
C ILE A 239 1.10 2.54 -13.39
N GLU A 240 0.29 2.99 -14.35
CA GLU A 240 0.19 4.39 -14.75
C GLU A 240 -0.57 5.18 -13.70
N SER A 241 -1.76 4.70 -13.33
CA SER A 241 -2.64 5.34 -12.35
C SER A 241 -1.96 5.52 -10.99
N ILE A 242 -1.29 4.48 -10.50
CA ILE A 242 -0.59 4.50 -9.20
C ILE A 242 0.62 5.44 -9.24
N LYS A 243 1.41 5.44 -10.33
CA LYS A 243 2.56 6.36 -10.47
C LYS A 243 2.14 7.83 -10.51
N ILE A 244 1.01 8.15 -11.15
CA ILE A 244 0.45 9.50 -11.16
C ILE A 244 0.02 9.90 -9.75
N THR A 245 -0.69 9.04 -9.03
CA THR A 245 -1.07 9.27 -7.63
C THR A 245 0.17 9.46 -6.74
N ALA A 246 1.19 8.64 -6.91
CA ALA A 246 2.44 8.71 -6.15
C ALA A 246 3.17 10.05 -6.32
N LYS A 247 3.25 10.56 -7.56
CA LYS A 247 3.80 11.90 -7.83
C LYS A 247 3.00 12.99 -7.11
N ARG A 248 1.67 12.92 -7.13
CA ARG A 248 0.80 13.88 -6.43
C ARG A 248 0.98 13.82 -4.91
N ILE A 249 1.13 12.63 -4.33
CA ILE A 249 1.43 12.46 -2.90
C ILE A 249 2.81 13.05 -2.57
N SER A 250 3.81 12.83 -3.42
CA SER A 250 5.16 13.39 -3.22
C SER A 250 5.15 14.91 -3.26
N VAL A 251 4.44 15.51 -4.22
CA VAL A 251 4.27 16.98 -4.31
C VAL A 251 3.52 17.52 -3.10
N LEU A 252 2.46 16.85 -2.65
CA LEU A 252 1.77 17.21 -1.41
C LEU A 252 2.75 17.17 -0.23
N GLY A 253 3.54 16.10 -0.08
CA GLY A 253 4.55 15.98 0.97
C GLY A 253 5.56 17.12 0.97
N ILE A 254 6.05 17.54 -0.21
CA ILE A 254 6.96 18.69 -0.34
C ILE A 254 6.28 19.99 0.10
N ILE A 255 5.03 20.23 -0.31
CA ILE A 255 4.27 21.41 0.11
C ILE A 255 4.09 21.42 1.64
N ILE A 256 3.69 20.29 2.21
CA ILE A 256 3.52 20.15 3.67
C ILE A 256 4.85 20.34 4.40
N LEU A 257 5.96 19.82 3.87
CA LEU A 257 7.28 20.01 4.44
C LEU A 257 7.70 21.49 4.45
N LEU A 258 7.40 22.24 3.39
CA LEU A 258 7.67 23.68 3.33
C LEU A 258 6.83 24.47 4.35
N ILE A 259 5.54 24.13 4.49
CA ILE A 259 4.67 24.72 5.51
C ILE A 259 5.18 24.38 6.91
N ALA A 260 5.58 23.12 7.13
CA ALA A 260 6.12 22.66 8.40
C ALA A 260 7.46 23.33 8.75
N ALA A 261 8.33 23.58 7.77
CA ALA A 261 9.54 24.37 8.00
C ALA A 261 9.20 25.80 8.46
N GLY A 262 8.14 26.40 7.91
CA GLY A 262 7.59 27.68 8.37
C GLY A 262 7.14 27.67 9.83
N SER A 263 6.75 26.50 10.37
CA SER A 263 6.31 26.38 11.77
C SER A 263 7.42 26.54 12.80
N ILE A 264 8.69 26.60 12.37
CA ILE A 264 9.84 26.91 13.24
C ILE A 264 9.74 28.34 13.77
N TRP A 265 9.25 29.28 12.94
CA TRP A 265 9.06 30.68 13.33
C TRP A 265 7.66 30.97 13.87
N TRP A 266 6.65 30.21 13.43
CA TRP A 266 5.27 30.42 13.84
C TRP A 266 4.54 29.08 14.07
N THR A 267 4.53 28.61 15.33
CA THR A 267 4.03 27.29 15.75
C THR A 267 2.63 26.90 15.20
N PRO A 268 1.65 27.81 15.08
CA PRO A 268 0.34 27.48 14.48
C PRO A 268 0.40 26.90 13.07
N LEU A 269 1.49 27.13 12.30
CA LEU A 269 1.71 26.50 11.00
C LEU A 269 1.83 24.97 11.10
N ALA A 270 2.24 24.41 12.24
CA ALA A 270 2.30 22.97 12.44
C ALA A 270 0.89 22.36 12.39
N ALA A 271 -0.09 23.02 13.02
CA ALA A 271 -1.49 22.62 12.96
C ALA A 271 -2.06 22.75 11.53
N LEU A 272 -1.69 23.84 10.84
CA LEU A 272 -2.07 24.05 9.44
C LEU A 272 -1.48 22.97 8.53
N ALA A 273 -0.21 22.61 8.71
CA ALA A 273 0.46 21.54 7.98
C ALA A 273 -0.25 20.19 8.18
N ALA A 274 -0.60 19.85 9.43
CA ALA A 274 -1.34 18.63 9.74
C ALA A 274 -2.73 18.61 9.09
N GLY A 275 -3.50 19.69 9.24
CA GLY A 275 -4.82 19.83 8.63
C GLY A 275 -4.78 19.77 7.10
N ALA A 276 -3.83 20.48 6.48
CA ALA A 276 -3.61 20.49 5.04
C ALA A 276 -3.14 19.12 4.52
N ALA A 277 -2.34 18.37 5.29
CA ALA A 277 -1.94 17.02 4.93
C ALA A 277 -3.15 16.06 4.89
N ILE A 278 -4.00 16.08 5.93
CA ILE A 278 -5.21 15.26 6.01
C ILE A 278 -6.16 15.61 4.86
N ALA A 279 -6.49 16.89 4.71
CA ALA A 279 -7.41 17.38 3.69
C ALA A 279 -6.88 17.14 2.27
N GLY A 280 -5.60 17.44 2.04
CA GLY A 280 -4.92 17.20 0.77
C GLY A 280 -4.90 15.72 0.40
N ARG A 281 -4.60 14.82 1.34
CA ARG A 281 -4.60 13.38 1.09
C ARG A 281 -6.00 12.85 0.78
N ALA A 282 -7.02 13.35 1.49
CA ALA A 282 -8.42 13.02 1.23
C ALA A 282 -8.90 13.56 -0.12
N PHE A 283 -8.51 14.78 -0.49
CA PHE A 283 -8.80 15.36 -1.80
C PHE A 283 -8.15 14.57 -2.92
N LEU A 284 -6.88 14.14 -2.77
CA LEU A 284 -6.19 13.33 -3.77
C LEU A 284 -6.88 11.98 -4.01
N SER A 285 -7.32 11.30 -2.95
CA SER A 285 -8.04 10.02 -3.08
C SER A 285 -9.42 10.20 -3.70
N TRP A 286 -10.15 11.26 -3.32
CA TRP A 286 -11.43 11.61 -3.92
C TRP A 286 -11.30 11.96 -5.41
N LYS A 287 -10.36 12.84 -5.77
CA LYS A 287 -10.11 13.27 -7.16
C LYS A 287 -9.66 12.11 -8.04
N GLN A 288 -8.81 11.21 -7.53
CA GLN A 288 -8.41 10.01 -8.26
C GLN A 288 -9.62 9.11 -8.56
N ARG A 289 -10.46 8.86 -7.55
CA ARG A 289 -11.66 8.03 -7.73
C ARG A 289 -12.65 8.65 -8.71
N MET A 290 -12.85 9.98 -8.66
CA MET A 290 -13.70 10.68 -9.62
C MET A 290 -13.17 10.50 -11.05
N ASN A 291 -11.88 10.75 -11.27
CA ASN A 291 -11.27 10.64 -12.60
C ASN A 291 -11.32 9.22 -13.15
N ASP A 292 -11.09 8.20 -12.31
CA ASP A 292 -11.12 6.80 -12.72
C ASP A 292 -12.55 6.27 -12.93
N ASN A 293 -13.56 6.86 -12.28
CA ASN A 293 -14.97 6.58 -12.54
C ASN A 293 -15.49 7.23 -13.83
N SER A 294 -14.92 8.37 -14.23
CA SER A 294 -15.30 9.06 -15.47
C SER A 294 -14.55 8.55 -16.70
N ALA A 295 -13.43 7.85 -16.51
CA ALA A 295 -12.67 7.26 -17.61
C ALA A 295 -13.40 6.06 -18.23
N PRO A 296 -13.28 5.84 -19.55
CA PRO A 296 -13.77 4.61 -20.16
C PRO A 296 -13.08 3.41 -19.53
N PHE A 297 -13.84 2.36 -19.27
CA PHE A 297 -13.34 1.16 -18.62
C PHE A 297 -12.24 0.52 -19.46
N HIS A 298 -11.03 0.48 -18.91
CA HIS A 298 -9.89 -0.13 -19.59
C HIS A 298 -10.06 -1.64 -19.67
N PHE A 299 -10.65 -2.24 -18.62
CA PHE A 299 -10.92 -3.68 -18.52
C PHE A 299 -12.37 -4.05 -18.85
N SER A 300 -12.91 -3.48 -19.94
CA SER A 300 -14.18 -3.92 -20.50
C SER A 300 -13.99 -5.02 -21.55
N LYS A 301 -15.05 -5.81 -21.78
CA LYS A 301 -15.16 -6.69 -22.94
C LYS A 301 -14.88 -5.89 -24.22
N ARG A 302 -14.13 -6.50 -25.13
CA ARG A 302 -13.97 -6.01 -26.51
C ARG A 302 -14.62 -7.03 -27.43
N ASP A 303 -15.11 -6.58 -28.58
CA ASP A 303 -15.69 -7.46 -29.60
C ASP A 303 -14.65 -8.42 -30.21
N GLN A 304 -13.36 -8.08 -30.04
CA GLN A 304 -12.22 -8.86 -30.53
C GLN A 304 -11.26 -9.17 -29.38
N GLY A 305 -11.08 -10.46 -29.10
CA GLY A 305 -10.11 -10.97 -28.15
C GLY A 305 -10.52 -10.90 -26.68
N LEU A 306 -9.72 -11.57 -25.85
CA LEU A 306 -9.89 -11.70 -24.41
C LEU A 306 -8.88 -10.87 -23.65
N MET A 307 -9.37 -9.99 -22.77
CA MET A 307 -8.50 -9.18 -21.94
C MET A 307 -8.01 -9.93 -20.70
N VAL A 308 -6.69 -9.91 -20.50
CA VAL A 308 -6.04 -10.47 -19.32
C VAL A 308 -6.26 -9.54 -18.13
N LEU A 309 -7.06 -10.00 -17.16
CA LEU A 309 -7.33 -9.28 -15.92
C LEU A 309 -6.33 -9.65 -14.83
N GLY A 310 -5.86 -10.89 -14.77
CA GLY A 310 -4.91 -11.34 -13.76
C GLY A 310 -4.11 -12.54 -14.23
N ILE A 311 -2.97 -12.76 -13.60
CA ILE A 311 -2.07 -13.88 -13.89
C ILE A 311 -1.68 -14.51 -12.56
N ILE A 312 -1.87 -15.82 -12.45
CA ILE A 312 -1.50 -16.59 -11.28
C ILE A 312 0.01 -16.84 -11.33
N PRO A 313 0.79 -16.53 -10.28
CA PRO A 313 2.23 -16.80 -10.26
C PRO A 313 2.56 -18.29 -10.40
N ASN A 314 3.75 -18.60 -10.91
CA ASN A 314 4.24 -19.97 -11.11
C ASN A 314 3.30 -20.82 -12.01
N THR A 315 2.70 -20.20 -13.02
CA THR A 315 1.87 -20.84 -14.04
C THR A 315 2.43 -20.57 -15.43
N PRO A 316 2.03 -21.33 -16.47
CA PRO A 316 2.51 -21.12 -17.83
C PRO A 316 2.34 -19.68 -18.34
N ALA A 317 1.25 -18.99 -17.96
CA ALA A 317 1.02 -17.59 -18.32
C ALA A 317 2.04 -16.61 -17.71
N ALA A 318 2.50 -16.88 -16.49
CA ALA A 318 3.54 -16.10 -15.84
C ALA A 318 4.90 -16.29 -16.54
N ASP A 319 5.21 -17.52 -16.93
CA ASP A 319 6.46 -17.87 -17.62
C ASP A 319 6.51 -17.30 -19.05
N LEU A 320 5.36 -17.19 -19.72
CA LEU A 320 5.21 -16.50 -21.01
C LEU A 320 5.35 -14.97 -20.91
N GLY A 321 5.46 -14.41 -19.69
CA GLY A 321 5.63 -12.98 -19.50
C GLY A 321 4.42 -12.15 -19.92
N LEU A 322 3.22 -12.76 -19.94
CA LEU A 322 1.97 -12.05 -20.18
C LEU A 322 1.80 -10.93 -19.14
N LYS A 323 1.09 -9.87 -19.52
CA LYS A 323 0.84 -8.71 -18.65
C LYS A 323 -0.64 -8.41 -18.51
N ILE A 324 -1.00 -7.89 -17.34
CA ILE A 324 -2.35 -7.37 -17.08
C ILE A 324 -2.65 -6.25 -18.08
N GLY A 325 -3.80 -6.36 -18.76
CA GLY A 325 -4.25 -5.43 -19.79
C GLY A 325 -3.91 -5.82 -21.23
N GLU A 326 -3.11 -6.88 -21.45
CA GLU A 326 -2.92 -7.45 -22.80
C GLU A 326 -4.17 -8.20 -23.27
N ILE A 327 -4.30 -8.36 -24.60
CA ILE A 327 -5.46 -8.98 -25.22
C ILE A 327 -5.03 -10.20 -26.03
N ILE A 328 -5.65 -11.35 -25.77
CA ILE A 328 -5.43 -12.58 -26.53
C ILE A 328 -6.46 -12.63 -27.66
N THR A 329 -6.02 -12.58 -28.90
CA THR A 329 -6.91 -12.58 -30.08
C THR A 329 -7.09 -13.99 -30.64
N LYS A 330 -6.05 -14.82 -30.62
CA LYS A 330 -6.09 -16.19 -31.15
C LYS A 330 -5.32 -17.19 -30.29
N VAL A 331 -5.79 -18.43 -30.32
CA VAL A 331 -5.12 -19.60 -29.74
C VAL A 331 -5.02 -20.67 -30.82
N ASN A 332 -3.82 -21.14 -31.12
CA ASN A 332 -3.55 -22.14 -32.16
C ASN A 332 -4.14 -21.75 -33.54
N GLY A 333 -4.15 -20.45 -33.85
CA GLY A 333 -4.72 -19.90 -35.08
C GLY A 333 -6.24 -19.73 -35.08
N ILE A 334 -6.93 -20.11 -34.01
CA ILE A 334 -8.39 -19.97 -33.84
C ILE A 334 -8.68 -18.68 -33.09
N GLU A 335 -9.59 -17.86 -33.61
CA GLU A 335 -10.05 -16.64 -32.94
C GLU A 335 -10.83 -16.96 -31.67
N VAL A 336 -10.55 -16.22 -30.60
CA VAL A 336 -11.19 -16.38 -29.29
C VAL A 336 -11.90 -15.09 -28.89
N LYS A 337 -13.17 -15.19 -28.50
CA LYS A 337 -13.98 -14.03 -28.09
C LYS A 337 -14.45 -14.13 -26.65
N ASN A 338 -14.60 -15.35 -26.14
CA ASN A 338 -14.97 -15.61 -24.76
C ASN A 338 -14.05 -16.66 -24.12
N ALA A 339 -14.09 -16.78 -22.79
CA ALA A 339 -13.21 -17.68 -22.05
C ALA A 339 -13.43 -19.16 -22.42
N ALA A 340 -14.64 -19.56 -22.80
CA ALA A 340 -14.91 -20.93 -23.24
C ALA A 340 -14.20 -21.24 -24.57
N ASP A 341 -14.28 -20.34 -25.55
CA ASP A 341 -13.55 -20.47 -26.83
C ASP A 341 -12.04 -20.65 -26.60
N PHE A 342 -11.49 -19.90 -25.64
CA PHE A 342 -10.08 -19.96 -25.29
C PHE A 342 -9.67 -21.33 -24.76
N TYR A 343 -10.42 -21.87 -23.78
CA TYR A 343 -10.11 -23.19 -23.24
C TYR A 343 -10.35 -24.31 -24.25
N GLU A 344 -11.39 -24.20 -25.09
CA GLU A 344 -11.64 -25.16 -26.16
C GLU A 344 -10.52 -25.16 -27.20
N ALA A 345 -10.07 -23.97 -27.64
CA ALA A 345 -8.97 -23.84 -28.58
C ALA A 345 -7.63 -24.31 -28.01
N LEU A 346 -7.42 -24.18 -26.69
CA LEU A 346 -6.26 -24.72 -25.99
C LEU A 346 -6.28 -26.26 -25.99
N GLN A 347 -7.44 -26.87 -25.75
CA GLN A 347 -7.57 -28.34 -25.68
C GLN A 347 -7.34 -29.05 -27.02
N LYS A 348 -7.50 -28.35 -28.16
CA LYS A 348 -7.24 -28.92 -29.49
C LYS A 348 -5.79 -29.33 -29.70
N ASN A 349 -4.84 -28.73 -28.99
CA ASN A 349 -3.44 -29.16 -29.02
C ASN A 349 -2.85 -29.20 -27.61
N ARG A 350 -2.85 -30.40 -27.01
CA ARG A 350 -2.42 -30.62 -25.62
C ARG A 350 -0.90 -30.54 -25.41
N ALA A 351 -0.11 -30.73 -26.46
CA ALA A 351 1.35 -30.77 -26.35
C ALA A 351 2.00 -29.40 -26.59
N PHE A 352 1.34 -28.53 -27.36
CA PHE A 352 1.89 -27.24 -27.77
C PHE A 352 0.77 -26.23 -28.00
N PHE A 353 0.94 -25.02 -27.49
CA PHE A 353 0.02 -23.94 -27.79
C PHE A 353 0.75 -22.68 -28.26
N LYS A 354 0.11 -21.97 -29.19
CA LYS A 354 0.54 -20.67 -29.72
C LYS A 354 -0.55 -19.64 -29.46
N LEU A 355 -0.20 -18.56 -28.77
CA LEU A 355 -1.06 -17.42 -28.49
C LEU A 355 -0.70 -16.26 -29.41
N GLU A 356 -1.72 -15.62 -29.98
CA GLU A 356 -1.60 -14.29 -30.59
C GLU A 356 -2.05 -13.27 -29.55
N VAL A 357 -1.13 -12.39 -29.14
CA VAL A 357 -1.33 -11.43 -28.06
C VAL A 357 -1.08 -10.03 -28.57
N VAL A 358 -2.05 -9.13 -28.39
CA VAL A 358 -1.89 -7.70 -28.57
C VAL A 358 -1.32 -7.11 -27.29
N GLY A 359 -0.10 -6.61 -27.38
CA GLY A 359 0.62 -5.99 -26.28
C GLY A 359 0.03 -4.64 -25.86
N LEU A 360 0.56 -4.08 -24.77
CA LEU A 360 0.15 -2.76 -24.25
C LEU A 360 0.47 -1.60 -25.22
N ASN A 361 1.40 -1.81 -26.15
CA ASN A 361 1.76 -0.89 -27.24
C ASN A 361 0.90 -1.08 -28.50
N ASN A 362 -0.12 -1.94 -28.45
CA ASN A 362 -0.98 -2.29 -29.57
C ASN A 362 -0.27 -3.03 -30.71
N GLU A 363 0.89 -3.63 -30.44
CA GLU A 363 1.60 -4.50 -31.38
C GLU A 363 1.25 -5.97 -31.12
N ILE A 364 1.16 -6.76 -32.20
CA ILE A 364 0.88 -8.20 -32.11
C ILE A 364 2.21 -8.92 -31.88
N ARG A 365 2.24 -9.76 -30.85
CA ARG A 365 3.32 -10.74 -30.62
C ARG A 365 2.75 -12.15 -30.53
N PHE A 366 3.57 -13.12 -30.89
CA PHE A 366 3.23 -14.53 -30.80
C PHE A 366 4.00 -15.16 -29.66
N GLU A 367 3.28 -15.69 -28.68
CA GLU A 367 3.86 -16.41 -27.55
C GLU A 367 3.56 -17.89 -27.72
N GLN A 368 4.57 -18.75 -27.54
CA GLN A 368 4.40 -20.19 -27.76
C GLN A 368 5.19 -21.01 -26.74
N ARG A 369 4.60 -22.12 -26.31
CA ARG A 369 5.22 -23.03 -25.34
C ARG A 369 4.69 -24.45 -25.52
N ALA A 370 5.52 -25.43 -25.19
CA ALA A 370 5.06 -26.78 -24.94
C ALA A 370 4.23 -26.82 -23.65
N SER A 371 3.11 -27.53 -23.68
CA SER A 371 2.27 -27.76 -22.50
C SER A 371 2.69 -29.08 -21.87
N TYR A 372 3.03 -29.06 -20.58
CA TYR A 372 3.48 -30.24 -19.85
C TYR A 372 2.37 -30.84 -18.97
N GLU A 373 2.41 -32.15 -18.78
CA GLU A 373 1.43 -32.88 -17.96
C GLU A 373 1.59 -32.49 -16.48
N GLY A 374 0.51 -32.03 -15.85
CA GLY A 374 0.50 -31.50 -14.48
C GLY A 374 0.59 -29.97 -14.36
N GLU A 375 0.75 -29.24 -15.48
CA GLU A 375 0.66 -27.78 -15.50
C GLU A 375 -0.79 -27.29 -15.33
N HIS A 376 -0.96 -26.03 -14.92
CA HIS A 376 -2.28 -25.47 -14.66
C HIS A 376 -3.13 -25.46 -15.93
N HIS A 377 -4.26 -26.20 -15.93
CA HIS A 377 -5.09 -26.43 -17.12
C HIS A 377 -5.66 -25.14 -17.75
N GLU A 378 -5.77 -24.07 -16.97
CA GLU A 378 -6.23 -22.76 -17.44
C GLU A 378 -5.09 -21.78 -17.79
N LEU A 379 -3.85 -22.29 -17.92
CA LEU A 379 -2.60 -21.54 -18.05
C LEU A 379 -2.31 -20.53 -16.92
N GLY A 380 -3.23 -20.34 -15.98
CA GLY A 380 -3.15 -19.36 -14.90
C GLY A 380 -3.67 -17.97 -15.27
N ILE A 381 -4.48 -17.86 -16.31
CA ILE A 381 -5.00 -16.57 -16.80
C ILE A 381 -6.39 -16.32 -16.22
N ILE A 382 -6.59 -15.12 -15.67
CA ILE A 382 -7.89 -14.64 -15.19
C ILE A 382 -8.43 -13.65 -16.20
N PHE A 383 -9.64 -13.94 -16.71
CA PHE A 383 -10.37 -13.09 -17.64
C PHE A 383 -11.49 -12.31 -16.95
N VAL A 384 -11.98 -11.26 -17.61
CA VAL A 384 -13.23 -10.61 -17.25
C VAL A 384 -14.37 -11.53 -17.73
N LYS A 385 -14.94 -12.34 -16.83
CA LYS A 385 -16.03 -13.30 -17.15
C LYS A 385 -17.41 -12.62 -17.14
N GLU A 386 -18.31 -13.09 -18.00
CA GLU A 386 -19.77 -12.96 -17.81
C GLU A 386 -20.22 -14.06 -16.83
N GLU A 387 -21.09 -13.71 -15.86
CA GLU A 387 -21.66 -14.65 -14.88
C GLU A 387 -22.50 -15.77 -15.52
N ASP A 388 -22.86 -15.64 -16.81
CA ASP A 388 -23.79 -16.55 -17.49
C ASP A 388 -23.25 -17.98 -17.70
N ALA A 389 -21.94 -18.20 -17.67
CA ALA A 389 -21.39 -19.56 -17.79
C ALA A 389 -21.42 -20.34 -16.46
N VAL A 390 -21.34 -19.66 -15.32
CA VAL A 390 -21.28 -20.32 -14.00
C VAL A 390 -22.69 -20.71 -13.53
N MET A 391 -23.68 -19.85 -13.78
CA MET A 391 -25.09 -20.18 -13.51
C MET A 391 -25.58 -21.31 -14.42
N LYS A 392 -25.24 -21.29 -15.72
CA LYS A 392 -25.63 -22.39 -16.63
C LYS A 392 -25.01 -23.73 -16.26
N HIS A 393 -23.77 -23.76 -15.78
CA HIS A 393 -23.16 -25.01 -15.30
C HIS A 393 -23.73 -25.47 -13.95
N ALA A 394 -24.07 -24.56 -13.04
CA ALA A 394 -24.73 -24.90 -11.77
C ALA A 394 -26.17 -25.38 -11.98
N GLU A 395 -26.93 -24.76 -12.90
CA GLU A 395 -28.27 -25.18 -13.28
C GLU A 395 -28.26 -26.48 -14.08
N ALA A 396 -27.28 -26.70 -14.96
CA ALA A 396 -27.10 -27.97 -15.67
C ALA A 396 -26.67 -29.12 -14.75
N ALA A 397 -25.84 -28.85 -13.73
CA ALA A 397 -25.48 -29.84 -12.72
C ALA A 397 -26.65 -30.16 -11.77
N ALA A 398 -27.44 -29.15 -11.38
CA ALA A 398 -28.62 -29.33 -10.55
C ALA A 398 -29.77 -30.04 -11.28
N SER A 399 -29.90 -29.85 -12.60
CA SER A 399 -30.91 -30.55 -13.41
C SER A 399 -30.53 -32.01 -13.70
N ALA A 400 -29.23 -32.32 -13.83
CA ALA A 400 -28.72 -33.69 -14.02
C ALA A 400 -28.76 -34.55 -12.74
N GLU A 401 -28.94 -33.96 -11.55
CA GLU A 401 -29.18 -34.69 -10.30
C GLU A 401 -30.68 -34.93 -10.02
N THR A 402 -31.57 -34.36 -10.84
CA THR A 402 -33.03 -34.50 -10.73
C THR A 402 -33.68 -35.37 -11.82
N GLU A 403 -32.90 -35.93 -12.74
CA GLU A 403 -33.28 -37.05 -13.63
C GLU A 403 -32.59 -38.33 -13.18
#